data_AF-A0A5J4QZU6-F1
#
_entry.id   AF-A0A5J4QZU6-F1
#
_cell.length_a   1.000
_cell.length_b   1.000
_cell.length_c   1.000
_cell.angle_alpha   90.00
_cell.angle_beta   90.00
_cell.angle_gamma   90.00
#
_symmetry.space_group_name_H-M   'P 1'
#
loop_
_entity.id
_entity.type
_entity.pdbx_description
1 polymer ?
#
loop_
_entity_poly.entity_id
_entity_poly.type
_entity_poly.pdbx_seq_one_letter_code
_entity_poly.pdbx_strand_id
1 'polypeptide(L)'
;MNKNIILLTGSIDIARNNVPYTVITNLSERINQYLANIRKIILHTNFDYIVFCENTNYAYDYSFLIRLAESRGKKMEILSFQTNETKVREKGKGFGEGEIIKYALTHSSYLQDDTLSFYKLTGRVFIKNINVILCLDNNKKNIFLKTKKCSRSAIDSVFFKVNIGEYKNYLLESYKSVNDINNNYFEHVYYEALIHSPMKVNRFSILPYQDGISASNGMRYNLPFIDSTKKGIKLYLGFYKIKTNQPRLKTYLIFEPYDSGHRKEYMTNILSYIIDNDEYSDKYIFAFNSILLDILECEKYKSDKIRFTLISKPVTTNTWKRAMHEYNIIAKLYKQFRFDHVILPNFDTFTLASIIKKYKFKVSGILYKPFNPKKKYSFLLRIIKHIQYFCISRKKQIQSVFILNNPKLSSILNETYVTDKFTNLVDPVPIYTPSNINPYSQENKIIGLHFGSLDERKGTFSILHSLPLIVPEIREQLLLAFVGMPSVQSKEKIEHEIQNAKRMFPEITIDYRPEFVSDDLMENYYQFAQFVLIPYKHITMSSGVLGHAARWGNYIIGNKGVVGDLINEYQLGEAITPTNEEIARAITAFATKKCTINRENVQKYLSDHSVSQFVKTLFT
;
A
#
# COMPACT_ATOMS: atom_id res chain seq x y z
N MET A 1 -14.24 17.42 -18.86
CA MET A 1 -13.64 18.77 -18.96
C MET A 1 -13.57 19.36 -17.55
N ASN A 2 -12.42 19.90 -17.13
CA ASN A 2 -12.32 20.56 -15.82
C ASN A 2 -13.13 21.87 -15.83
N LYS A 3 -14.07 22.01 -14.90
CA LYS A 3 -14.86 23.22 -14.69
C LYS A 3 -14.08 24.20 -13.81
N ASN A 4 -13.91 25.44 -14.26
CA ASN A 4 -13.30 26.51 -13.47
C ASN A 4 -14.38 27.24 -12.66
N ILE A 5 -14.33 27.08 -11.34
CA ILE A 5 -15.29 27.69 -10.40
C ILE A 5 -14.58 28.76 -9.57
N ILE A 6 -15.18 29.94 -9.42
CA ILE A 6 -14.71 30.99 -8.51
C ILE A 6 -15.77 31.34 -7.47
N LEU A 7 -15.34 31.39 -6.21
CA LEU A 7 -16.10 31.92 -5.07
C LEU A 7 -15.56 33.32 -4.73
N LEU A 8 -16.37 34.33 -5.01
CA LEU A 8 -16.16 35.71 -4.62
C LEU A 8 -16.82 35.95 -3.26
N THR A 9 -16.05 36.43 -2.29
CA THR A 9 -16.55 36.70 -0.92
C THR A 9 -16.72 38.20 -0.67
N GLY A 10 -17.86 38.59 -0.11
CA GLY A 10 -18.24 39.98 0.12
C GLY A 10 -18.79 40.29 1.51
N SER A 11 -18.52 41.50 1.99
CA SER A 11 -19.12 42.07 3.20
C SER A 11 -19.43 43.54 2.88
N ILE A 12 -20.67 43.87 2.52
CA ILE A 12 -21.00 45.17 1.94
C ILE A 12 -21.34 46.19 3.03
N ASP A 13 -22.38 45.94 3.83
CA ASP A 13 -22.83 46.82 4.90
C ASP A 13 -22.14 46.47 6.23
N ILE A 14 -20.87 46.84 6.34
CA ILE A 14 -20.08 46.56 7.55
C ILE A 14 -20.27 47.59 8.67
N ALA A 15 -20.79 48.79 8.35
CA ALA A 15 -21.01 49.86 9.31
C ALA A 15 -22.20 49.57 10.22
N ARG A 16 -23.28 49.02 9.66
CA ARG A 16 -24.43 48.53 10.44
C ARG A 16 -24.06 47.39 11.39
N ASN A 17 -23.08 46.57 11.00
CA ASN A 17 -22.71 45.35 11.71
C ASN A 17 -21.53 45.53 12.70
N ASN A 18 -21.03 46.75 12.91
CA ASN A 18 -19.91 47.07 13.80
C ASN A 18 -18.69 46.13 13.64
N VAL A 19 -18.33 45.79 12.39
CA VAL A 19 -17.23 44.86 12.12
C VAL A 19 -15.90 45.51 12.53
N PRO A 20 -15.14 44.94 13.48
CA PRO A 20 -13.88 45.54 13.94
C PRO A 20 -12.75 45.36 12.90
N TYR A 21 -11.74 46.23 12.97
CA TYR A 21 -10.49 46.15 12.19
C TYR A 21 -10.66 46.28 10.66
N THR A 22 -11.55 47.16 10.21
CA THR A 22 -11.73 47.53 8.79
C THR A 22 -11.68 49.05 8.59
N VAL A 23 -10.84 49.51 7.65
CA VAL A 23 -10.60 50.95 7.41
C VAL A 23 -11.62 51.59 6.45
N ILE A 24 -12.12 50.82 5.47
CA ILE A 24 -13.08 51.33 4.47
C ILE A 24 -14.49 50.90 4.86
N THR A 25 -15.26 51.81 5.46
CA THR A 25 -16.62 51.57 5.96
C THR A 25 -17.73 52.20 5.11
N ASN A 26 -17.40 53.03 4.11
CA ASN A 26 -18.39 53.68 3.25
C ASN A 26 -19.13 52.66 2.37
N LEU A 27 -20.45 52.58 2.55
CA LEU A 27 -21.32 51.62 1.87
C LEU A 27 -21.25 51.74 0.33
N SER A 28 -21.43 52.96 -0.19
CA SER A 28 -21.45 53.25 -1.62
C SER A 28 -20.12 52.94 -2.30
N GLU A 29 -19.00 53.23 -1.64
CA GLU A 29 -17.68 52.89 -2.15
C GLU A 29 -17.48 51.37 -2.24
N ARG A 30 -17.90 50.64 -1.19
CA ARG A 30 -17.75 49.17 -1.13
C ARG A 30 -18.57 48.47 -2.20
N ILE A 31 -19.86 48.79 -2.34
CA ILE A 31 -20.72 48.17 -3.37
C ILE A 31 -20.13 48.43 -4.76
N ASN A 32 -19.68 49.65 -5.06
CA ASN A 32 -19.06 49.97 -6.33
C ASN A 32 -17.78 49.16 -6.59
N GLN A 33 -16.93 48.95 -5.57
CA GLN A 33 -15.74 48.11 -5.68
C GLN A 33 -16.10 46.64 -5.98
N TYR A 34 -17.12 46.08 -5.32
CA TYR A 34 -17.60 44.72 -5.59
C TYR A 34 -18.16 44.61 -7.01
N LEU A 35 -19.09 45.48 -7.40
CA LEU A 35 -19.73 45.46 -8.72
C LEU A 35 -18.70 45.60 -9.85
N ALA A 36 -17.75 46.53 -9.69
CA ALA A 36 -16.68 46.73 -10.67
C ALA A 36 -15.81 45.48 -10.83
N ASN A 37 -15.45 44.81 -9.73
CA ASN A 37 -14.63 43.61 -9.79
C ASN A 37 -15.40 42.39 -10.33
N ILE A 38 -16.65 42.17 -9.89
CA ILE A 38 -17.49 41.09 -10.42
C ILE A 38 -17.67 41.25 -11.93
N ARG A 39 -17.92 42.48 -12.42
CA ARG A 39 -17.98 42.77 -13.85
C ARG A 39 -16.67 42.43 -14.56
N LYS A 40 -15.50 42.75 -13.98
CA LYS A 40 -14.21 42.34 -14.56
C LYS A 40 -14.04 40.82 -14.61
N ILE A 41 -14.45 40.10 -13.57
CA ILE A 41 -14.44 38.63 -13.55
C ILE A 41 -15.31 38.08 -14.69
N ILE A 42 -16.54 38.59 -14.85
CA ILE A 42 -17.44 38.16 -15.92
C ILE A 42 -16.83 38.45 -17.31
N LEU A 43 -16.30 39.66 -17.52
CA LEU A 43 -15.87 40.10 -18.86
C LEU A 43 -14.48 39.61 -19.29
N HIS A 44 -13.56 39.39 -18.36
CA HIS A 44 -12.13 39.26 -18.69
C HIS A 44 -11.47 37.97 -18.20
N THR A 45 -12.24 37.00 -17.69
CA THR A 45 -11.67 35.75 -17.15
C THR A 45 -12.25 34.48 -17.77
N ASN A 46 -11.59 33.34 -17.61
CA ASN A 46 -12.02 32.04 -18.15
C ASN A 46 -12.66 31.14 -17.07
N PHE A 47 -13.47 31.73 -16.18
CA PHE A 47 -14.32 30.97 -15.25
C PHE A 47 -15.64 30.59 -15.90
N ASP A 48 -16.09 29.35 -15.65
CA ASP A 48 -17.37 28.82 -16.13
C ASP A 48 -18.49 29.11 -15.13
N TYR A 49 -18.17 28.99 -13.83
CA TYR A 49 -19.11 29.18 -12.72
C TYR A 49 -18.58 30.27 -11.77
N ILE A 50 -19.44 31.24 -11.47
CA ILE A 50 -19.14 32.38 -10.59
C ILE A 50 -20.14 32.36 -9.44
N VAL A 51 -19.66 32.19 -8.22
CA VAL A 51 -20.48 32.31 -7.01
C VAL A 51 -20.06 33.60 -6.31
N PHE A 52 -20.98 34.55 -6.10
CA PHE A 52 -20.76 35.67 -5.20
C PHE A 52 -21.57 35.43 -3.93
N CYS A 53 -20.87 35.34 -2.80
CA CYS A 53 -21.48 35.19 -1.49
C CYS A 53 -21.20 36.44 -0.65
N GLU A 54 -22.25 37.00 -0.08
CA GLU A 54 -22.25 38.23 0.71
C GLU A 54 -22.77 37.93 2.12
N ASN A 55 -22.11 38.45 3.17
CA ASN A 55 -22.39 38.05 4.56
C ASN A 55 -22.95 39.16 5.48
N THR A 56 -23.44 40.27 4.91
CA THR A 56 -24.08 41.36 5.67
C THR A 56 -25.58 41.49 5.38
N ASN A 57 -26.14 40.50 4.67
CA ASN A 57 -27.53 40.48 4.21
C ASN A 57 -27.95 41.77 3.47
N TYR A 58 -27.02 42.36 2.71
CA TYR A 58 -27.28 43.63 2.03
C TYR A 58 -28.17 43.41 0.80
N ALA A 59 -29.39 43.95 0.86
CA ALA A 59 -30.35 43.86 -0.23
C ALA A 59 -29.94 44.76 -1.41
N TYR A 60 -29.68 44.14 -2.57
CA TYR A 60 -29.32 44.83 -3.80
C TYR A 60 -29.74 43.99 -5.02
N ASP A 61 -30.19 44.66 -6.10
CA ASP A 61 -30.56 43.96 -7.34
C ASP A 61 -29.31 43.64 -8.20
N TYR A 62 -28.94 42.36 -8.21
CA TYR A 62 -27.81 41.84 -8.99
C TYR A 62 -28.22 41.27 -10.36
N SER A 63 -29.49 41.40 -10.78
CA SER A 63 -30.01 40.76 -12.00
C SER A 63 -29.23 41.14 -13.25
N PHE A 64 -28.70 42.36 -13.32
CA PHE A 64 -27.87 42.80 -14.44
C PHE A 64 -26.54 42.04 -14.55
N LEU A 65 -25.96 41.58 -13.43
CA LEU A 65 -24.73 40.78 -13.45
C LEU A 65 -25.01 39.36 -13.92
N ILE A 66 -26.15 38.79 -13.52
CA ILE A 66 -26.58 37.46 -13.96
C ILE A 66 -26.75 37.45 -15.48
N ARG A 67 -27.52 38.41 -16.03
CA ARG A 67 -27.67 38.58 -17.48
C ARG A 67 -26.33 38.79 -18.20
N LEU A 68 -25.42 39.56 -17.60
CA LEU A 68 -24.09 39.79 -18.17
C LEU A 68 -23.24 38.50 -18.18
N ALA A 69 -23.35 37.65 -17.16
CA ALA A 69 -22.67 36.37 -17.11
C ALA A 69 -23.22 35.42 -18.18
N GLU A 70 -24.54 35.33 -18.30
CA GLU A 70 -25.23 34.53 -19.32
C GLU A 70 -24.83 34.97 -20.74
N SER A 71 -24.79 36.29 -21.00
CA SER A 71 -24.36 36.83 -22.30
C SER A 71 -22.89 36.53 -22.63
N ARG A 72 -22.12 36.01 -21.68
CA ARG A 72 -20.72 35.57 -21.84
C ARG A 72 -20.58 34.04 -21.72
N GLY A 73 -21.69 33.30 -21.73
CA GLY A 73 -21.70 31.83 -21.61
C GLY A 73 -21.31 31.33 -20.22
N LYS A 74 -21.43 32.16 -19.19
CA LYS A 74 -21.05 31.83 -17.80
C LYS A 74 -22.29 31.66 -16.94
N LYS A 75 -22.15 30.84 -15.92
CA LYS A 75 -23.19 30.63 -14.90
C LYS A 75 -22.83 31.40 -13.65
N MET A 76 -23.79 32.15 -13.12
CA MET A 76 -23.59 32.98 -11.93
C MET A 76 -24.64 32.70 -10.88
N GLU A 77 -24.20 32.64 -9.62
CA GLU A 77 -25.03 32.47 -8.43
C GLU A 77 -24.72 33.58 -7.43
N ILE A 78 -25.78 34.18 -6.88
CA ILE A 78 -25.69 35.21 -5.84
C ILE A 78 -26.27 34.63 -4.56
N LEU A 79 -25.47 34.62 -3.50
CA LEU A 79 -25.88 34.22 -2.16
C LEU A 79 -25.71 35.41 -1.23
N SER A 80 -26.67 35.58 -0.32
CA SER A 80 -26.59 36.56 0.75
C SER A 80 -27.13 35.95 2.04
N PHE A 81 -26.47 36.25 3.16
CA PHE A 81 -26.91 35.87 4.50
C PHE A 81 -26.36 36.84 5.54
N GLN A 82 -26.91 36.79 6.76
CA GLN A 82 -26.38 37.54 7.88
C GLN A 82 -25.37 36.69 8.66
N THR A 83 -24.11 37.14 8.74
CA THR A 83 -23.08 36.55 9.60
C THR A 83 -23.47 36.60 11.09
N ASN A 84 -22.91 35.72 11.92
CA ASN A 84 -23.12 35.82 13.36
C ASN A 84 -22.35 37.03 13.94
N GLU A 85 -23.00 38.18 13.99
CA GLU A 85 -22.41 39.44 14.44
C GLU A 85 -21.78 39.36 15.83
N THR A 86 -22.44 38.67 16.77
CA THR A 86 -21.93 38.50 18.12
C THR A 86 -20.59 37.77 18.09
N LYS A 87 -20.48 36.69 17.33
CA LYS A 87 -19.22 35.96 17.17
C LYS A 87 -18.17 36.76 16.41
N VAL A 88 -18.55 37.53 15.39
CA VAL A 88 -17.61 38.40 14.67
C VAL A 88 -17.08 39.52 15.58
N ARG A 89 -17.90 40.08 16.47
CA ARG A 89 -17.44 41.04 17.50
C ARG A 89 -16.51 40.39 18.52
N GLU A 90 -16.83 39.17 18.98
CA GLU A 90 -16.03 38.41 19.96
C GLU A 90 -14.70 37.88 19.40
N LYS A 91 -14.68 37.44 18.14
CA LYS A 91 -13.58 36.68 17.53
C LYS A 91 -12.84 37.45 16.44
N GLY A 92 -13.43 38.52 15.93
CA GLY A 92 -12.90 39.32 14.83
C GLY A 92 -13.37 38.87 13.44
N LYS A 93 -13.00 39.66 12.43
CA LYS A 93 -13.46 39.50 11.04
C LYS A 93 -13.04 38.19 10.40
N GLY A 94 -11.92 37.60 10.83
CA GLY A 94 -11.46 36.31 10.30
C GLY A 94 -12.47 35.19 10.55
N PHE A 95 -13.30 35.30 11.59
CA PHE A 95 -14.41 34.36 11.83
C PHE A 95 -15.45 34.45 10.70
N GLY A 96 -15.82 35.67 10.30
CA GLY A 96 -16.74 35.92 9.19
C GLY A 96 -16.23 35.44 7.84
N GLU A 97 -14.90 35.45 7.61
CA GLU A 97 -14.29 34.86 6.38
C GLU A 97 -14.49 33.34 6.30
N GLY A 98 -14.48 32.63 7.43
CA GLY A 98 -14.77 31.20 7.45
C GLY A 98 -16.26 30.91 7.29
N GLU A 99 -17.11 31.69 7.97
CA GLU A 99 -18.56 31.51 7.93
C GLU A 99 -19.12 31.72 6.52
N ILE A 100 -18.66 32.73 5.79
CA ILE A 100 -19.11 32.99 4.41
C ILE A 100 -18.73 31.88 3.43
N ILE A 101 -17.55 31.26 3.58
CA ILE A 101 -17.15 30.14 2.74
C ILE A 101 -17.95 28.89 3.09
N LYS A 102 -18.18 28.63 4.39
CA LYS A 102 -19.05 27.54 4.85
C LYS A 102 -20.46 27.68 4.30
N TYR A 103 -21.03 28.88 4.37
CA TYR A 103 -22.36 29.16 3.84
C TYR A 103 -22.41 28.90 2.33
N ALA A 104 -21.43 29.40 1.57
CA ALA A 104 -21.36 29.17 0.12
C ALA A 104 -21.24 27.68 -0.25
N LEU A 105 -20.40 26.90 0.45
CA LEU A 105 -20.27 25.46 0.22
C LEU A 105 -21.55 24.68 0.58
N THR A 106 -22.36 25.20 1.49
CA THR A 106 -23.60 24.56 1.92
C THR A 106 -24.76 24.88 0.97
N HIS A 107 -24.83 26.10 0.45
CA HIS A 107 -26.02 26.58 -0.27
C HIS A 107 -25.84 26.72 -1.78
N SER A 108 -24.61 26.91 -2.29
CA SER A 108 -24.44 27.10 -3.73
C SER A 108 -24.54 25.79 -4.48
N SER A 109 -25.36 25.74 -5.52
CA SER A 109 -25.51 24.58 -6.41
C SER A 109 -24.21 24.22 -7.13
N TYR A 110 -23.30 25.19 -7.33
CA TYR A 110 -22.04 25.01 -8.04
C TYR A 110 -20.88 24.52 -7.17
N LEU A 111 -21.07 24.42 -5.85
CA LEU A 111 -20.02 24.04 -4.89
C LEU A 111 -20.31 22.69 -4.19
N GLN A 112 -21.12 21.83 -4.82
CA GLN A 112 -21.55 20.55 -4.25
C GLN A 112 -20.68 19.35 -4.62
N ASP A 113 -20.05 19.36 -5.80
CA ASP A 113 -19.24 18.24 -6.29
C ASP A 113 -17.86 18.19 -5.61
N ASP A 114 -17.70 17.23 -4.69
CA ASP A 114 -16.48 17.06 -3.90
C ASP A 114 -15.24 16.70 -4.74
N THR A 115 -15.40 16.30 -6.01
CA THR A 115 -14.28 16.01 -6.91
C THR A 115 -13.68 17.27 -7.54
N LEU A 116 -14.44 18.38 -7.58
CA LEU A 116 -14.03 19.63 -8.21
C LEU A 116 -13.22 20.53 -7.26
N SER A 117 -12.61 21.57 -7.82
CA SER A 117 -11.88 22.60 -7.07
C SER A 117 -12.46 23.97 -7.36
N PHE A 118 -12.45 24.85 -6.37
CA PHE A 118 -12.84 26.24 -6.55
C PHE A 118 -11.68 27.18 -6.21
N TYR A 119 -11.69 28.36 -6.82
CA TYR A 119 -10.83 29.47 -6.47
C TYR A 119 -11.57 30.38 -5.52
N LYS A 120 -11.03 30.67 -4.34
CA LYS A 120 -11.54 31.73 -3.47
C LYS A 120 -10.88 33.04 -3.87
N LEU A 121 -11.66 34.09 -4.02
CA LEU A 121 -11.15 35.46 -4.19
C LEU A 121 -11.93 36.43 -3.28
N THR A 122 -11.22 37.33 -2.61
CA THR A 122 -11.87 38.46 -1.92
C THR A 122 -12.49 39.39 -2.97
N GLY A 123 -13.80 39.63 -2.89
CA GLY A 123 -14.60 40.19 -3.98
C GLY A 123 -14.25 41.62 -4.44
N ARG A 124 -13.35 42.33 -3.74
CA ARG A 124 -12.85 43.67 -4.12
C ARG A 124 -11.44 43.67 -4.72
N VAL A 125 -10.82 42.50 -4.84
CA VAL A 125 -9.48 42.33 -5.40
C VAL A 125 -9.58 41.62 -6.75
N PHE A 126 -8.85 42.12 -7.73
CA PHE A 126 -8.68 41.51 -9.04
C PHE A 126 -7.30 40.87 -9.17
N ILE A 127 -7.19 39.73 -9.85
CA ILE A 127 -5.91 39.10 -10.18
C ILE A 127 -5.63 39.32 -11.66
N LYS A 128 -4.66 40.20 -11.98
CA LYS A 128 -4.38 40.65 -13.36
C LYS A 128 -4.02 39.51 -14.31
N ASN A 129 -3.30 38.50 -13.83
CA ASN A 129 -2.83 37.35 -14.61
C ASN A 129 -3.66 36.07 -14.37
N ILE A 130 -4.93 36.20 -13.96
CA ILE A 130 -5.75 35.04 -13.56
C ILE A 130 -5.94 33.99 -14.66
N ASN A 131 -6.08 34.40 -15.93
CA ASN A 131 -6.24 33.43 -17.03
C ASN A 131 -4.98 32.60 -17.27
N VAL A 132 -3.79 33.18 -17.05
CA VAL A 132 -2.52 32.43 -17.11
C VAL A 132 -2.46 31.42 -15.97
N ILE A 133 -2.90 31.80 -14.77
CA ILE A 133 -2.99 30.89 -13.62
C ILE A 133 -3.98 29.75 -13.91
N LEU A 134 -5.17 30.04 -14.44
CA LEU A 134 -6.16 29.03 -14.81
C LEU A 134 -5.60 28.01 -15.81
N CYS A 135 -4.81 28.48 -16.78
CA CYS A 135 -4.15 27.61 -17.76
C CYS A 135 -3.08 26.72 -17.11
N LEU A 136 -2.14 27.31 -16.36
CA LEU A 136 -0.97 26.60 -15.82
C LEU A 136 -1.29 25.71 -14.61
N ASP A 137 -2.33 26.03 -13.86
CA ASP A 137 -2.65 25.40 -12.58
C ASP A 137 -3.95 24.55 -12.61
N ASN A 138 -4.47 24.25 -13.81
CA ASN A 138 -5.71 23.48 -14.00
C ASN A 138 -5.69 22.11 -13.29
N ASN A 139 -4.57 21.37 -13.37
CA ASN A 139 -4.40 20.00 -12.87
C ASN A 139 -4.05 19.94 -11.37
N LYS A 140 -3.85 21.09 -10.71
CA LYS A 140 -3.54 21.15 -9.28
C LYS A 140 -4.83 21.29 -8.49
N LYS A 141 -5.12 20.35 -7.58
CA LYS A 141 -6.30 20.39 -6.70
C LYS A 141 -6.24 21.55 -5.70
N ASN A 142 -5.19 21.57 -4.86
CA ASN A 142 -5.00 22.59 -3.83
C ASN A 142 -3.77 23.44 -4.09
N ILE A 143 -3.92 24.75 -3.93
CA ILE A 143 -2.88 25.76 -4.12
C ILE A 143 -3.07 26.86 -3.09
N PHE A 144 -2.09 27.00 -2.20
CA PHE A 144 -2.04 28.06 -1.19
C PHE A 144 -0.66 28.72 -1.23
N LEU A 145 -0.63 30.03 -0.97
CA LEU A 145 0.62 30.78 -0.89
C LEU A 145 0.96 31.01 0.59
N LYS A 146 2.14 30.53 1.03
CA LYS A 146 2.64 30.85 2.37
C LYS A 146 3.02 32.33 2.44
N THR A 147 2.56 33.02 3.47
CA THR A 147 2.94 34.39 3.81
C THR A 147 3.41 34.47 5.27
N LYS A 148 3.64 35.68 5.76
CA LYS A 148 3.84 35.98 7.17
C LYS A 148 2.86 37.08 7.60
N LYS A 149 2.25 36.90 8.77
CA LYS A 149 1.42 37.91 9.44
C LYS A 149 1.84 37.96 10.90
N CYS A 150 2.13 39.16 11.43
CA CYS A 150 2.72 39.34 12.76
C CYS A 150 3.94 38.41 13.01
N SER A 151 4.83 38.30 12.02
CA SER A 151 6.01 37.41 12.01
C SER A 151 5.75 35.89 12.08
N ARG A 152 4.50 35.44 12.26
CA ARG A 152 4.09 34.03 12.24
C ARG A 152 3.72 33.58 10.83
N SER A 153 3.96 32.30 10.53
CA SER A 153 3.57 31.70 9.25
C SER A 153 2.05 31.77 9.07
N ALA A 154 1.61 32.08 7.86
CA ALA A 154 0.20 32.23 7.53
C ALA A 154 -0.04 31.85 6.06
N ILE A 155 -1.29 31.74 5.63
CA ILE A 155 -1.66 31.68 4.22
C ILE A 155 -2.01 33.05 3.65
N ASP A 156 -1.93 33.22 2.33
CA ASP A 156 -2.67 34.27 1.64
C ASP A 156 -4.16 33.88 1.62
N SER A 157 -5.02 34.63 2.32
CA SER A 157 -6.47 34.41 2.31
C SER A 157 -7.20 35.17 1.19
N VAL A 158 -6.51 36.04 0.43
CA VAL A 158 -7.12 36.82 -0.65
C VAL A 158 -7.41 35.92 -1.83
N PHE A 159 -6.45 35.09 -2.24
CA PHE A 159 -6.58 34.21 -3.40
C PHE A 159 -5.93 32.84 -3.19
N PHE A 160 -6.73 31.78 -3.26
CA PHE A 160 -6.27 30.39 -3.21
C PHE A 160 -7.18 29.47 -4.05
N LYS A 161 -6.70 28.27 -4.35
CA LYS A 161 -7.47 27.21 -5.00
C LYS A 161 -7.53 26.00 -4.07
N VAL A 162 -8.68 25.34 -3.96
CA VAL A 162 -8.82 24.17 -3.11
C VAL A 162 -9.88 23.22 -3.66
N ASN A 163 -9.66 21.91 -3.50
CA ASN A 163 -10.68 20.90 -3.76
C ASN A 163 -11.81 21.00 -2.73
N ILE A 164 -13.05 20.84 -3.19
CA ILE A 164 -14.25 21.01 -2.38
C ILE A 164 -14.30 19.97 -1.25
N GLY A 165 -14.11 18.68 -1.55
CA GLY A 165 -14.13 17.61 -0.56
C GLY A 165 -13.01 17.74 0.48
N GLU A 166 -11.79 18.04 0.05
CA GLU A 166 -10.66 18.26 0.97
C GLU A 166 -10.86 19.50 1.85
N TYR A 167 -11.46 20.59 1.33
CA TYR A 167 -11.80 21.74 2.16
C TYR A 167 -12.85 21.36 3.22
N LYS A 168 -13.92 20.65 2.83
CA LYS A 168 -14.96 20.16 3.76
C LYS A 168 -14.36 19.32 4.88
N ASN A 169 -13.47 18.39 4.55
CA ASN A 169 -12.89 17.44 5.50
C ASN A 169 -11.86 18.07 6.45
N TYR A 170 -11.05 19.01 5.97
CA TYR A 170 -9.86 19.44 6.71
C TYR A 170 -9.84 20.92 7.12
N LEU A 171 -10.63 21.79 6.47
CA LEU A 171 -10.55 23.25 6.66
C LEU A 171 -11.88 23.89 7.09
N LEU A 172 -13.02 23.29 6.75
CA LEU A 172 -14.35 23.89 6.88
C LEU A 172 -14.69 24.35 8.29
N GLU A 173 -14.28 23.58 9.30
CA GLU A 173 -14.59 23.89 10.70
C GLU A 173 -13.45 24.64 11.41
N SER A 174 -12.28 24.76 10.79
CA SER A 174 -11.08 25.34 11.43
C SER A 174 -11.29 26.80 11.83
N TYR A 175 -12.09 27.57 11.08
CA TYR A 175 -12.33 28.99 11.36
C TYR A 175 -12.94 29.27 12.73
N LYS A 176 -13.57 28.28 13.38
CA LYS A 176 -14.10 28.41 14.74
C LYS A 176 -13.02 28.75 15.78
N SER A 177 -11.76 28.42 15.49
CA SER A 177 -10.59 28.71 16.33
C SER A 177 -9.98 30.10 16.08
N VAL A 178 -10.52 30.88 15.15
CA VAL A 178 -10.08 32.26 14.90
C VAL A 178 -10.34 33.12 16.13
N ASN A 179 -9.36 33.96 16.45
CA ASN A 179 -9.44 34.97 17.49
C ASN A 179 -8.48 36.11 17.13
N ASP A 180 -8.94 37.07 16.35
CA ASP A 180 -8.16 38.22 15.88
C ASP A 180 -7.66 39.07 17.06
N ILE A 181 -8.44 39.18 18.14
CA ILE A 181 -8.09 39.93 19.37
C ILE A 181 -6.79 39.38 19.98
N ASN A 182 -6.64 38.06 19.99
CA ASN A 182 -5.45 37.37 20.49
C ASN A 182 -4.41 37.09 19.38
N ASN A 183 -4.39 37.86 18.29
CA ASN A 183 -3.50 37.69 17.13
C ASN A 183 -3.57 36.32 16.44
N ASN A 184 -4.69 35.59 16.61
CA ASN A 184 -4.95 34.32 15.96
C ASN A 184 -5.90 34.47 14.76
N TYR A 185 -5.40 35.13 13.72
CA TYR A 185 -6.15 35.42 12.49
C TYR A 185 -6.49 34.17 11.67
N PHE A 186 -7.51 34.29 10.82
CA PHE A 186 -7.91 33.28 9.83
C PHE A 186 -6.73 32.67 9.06
N GLU A 187 -5.79 33.51 8.61
CA GLU A 187 -4.64 33.06 7.83
C GLU A 187 -3.69 32.14 8.61
N HIS A 188 -3.62 32.29 9.94
CA HIS A 188 -2.83 31.41 10.79
C HIS A 188 -3.53 30.09 11.05
N VAL A 189 -4.82 30.17 11.40
CA VAL A 189 -5.64 28.99 11.68
C VAL A 189 -5.64 28.04 10.47
N TYR A 190 -5.77 28.57 9.26
CA TYR A 190 -5.74 27.78 8.05
C TYR A 190 -4.35 27.26 7.70
N TYR A 191 -3.29 28.03 7.98
CA TYR A 191 -1.93 27.52 7.84
C TYR A 191 -1.69 26.31 8.75
N GLU A 192 -2.11 26.40 10.02
CA GLU A 192 -2.01 25.31 10.99
C GLU A 192 -2.84 24.10 10.59
N ALA A 193 -4.08 24.30 10.14
CA ALA A 193 -4.93 23.21 9.65
C ALA A 193 -4.29 22.49 8.44
N LEU A 194 -3.73 23.25 7.48
CA LEU A 194 -3.05 22.68 6.32
C LEU A 194 -1.83 21.84 6.73
N ILE A 195 -0.96 22.35 7.61
CA ILE A 195 0.27 21.60 7.95
C ILE A 195 -0.03 20.29 8.69
N HIS A 196 -1.14 20.20 9.41
CA HIS A 196 -1.58 18.99 10.10
C HIS A 196 -2.49 18.08 9.27
N SER A 197 -2.88 18.51 8.07
CA SER A 197 -3.71 17.72 7.14
C SER A 197 -2.87 16.82 6.22
N PRO A 198 -3.47 15.73 5.68
CA PRO A 198 -2.85 14.93 4.61
C PRO A 198 -2.94 15.61 3.22
N MET A 199 -3.50 16.82 3.12
CA MET A 199 -3.74 17.49 1.84
C MET A 199 -2.45 17.75 1.07
N LYS A 200 -2.49 17.52 -0.25
CA LYS A 200 -1.39 17.89 -1.16
C LYS A 200 -1.51 19.36 -1.52
N VAL A 201 -0.70 20.21 -0.90
CA VAL A 201 -0.66 21.65 -1.21
C VAL A 201 0.42 21.93 -2.26
N ASN A 202 -0.02 22.41 -3.41
CA ASN A 202 0.86 22.85 -4.49
C ASN A 202 1.15 24.35 -4.35
N ARG A 203 2.21 24.80 -5.04
CA ARG A 203 2.49 26.21 -5.27
C ARG A 203 1.83 26.67 -6.57
N PHE A 204 1.50 27.95 -6.65
CA PHE A 204 1.16 28.59 -7.92
C PHE A 204 2.31 28.44 -8.92
N SER A 205 1.99 28.22 -10.19
CA SER A 205 3.03 28.18 -11.25
C SER A 205 3.61 29.57 -11.52
N ILE A 206 2.81 30.61 -11.35
CA ILE A 206 3.19 32.02 -11.49
C ILE A 206 2.63 32.83 -10.32
N LEU A 207 3.32 33.89 -9.90
CA LEU A 207 2.84 34.74 -8.81
C LEU A 207 1.52 35.43 -9.18
N PRO A 208 0.46 35.36 -8.35
CA PRO A 208 -0.76 36.13 -8.57
C PRO A 208 -0.53 37.63 -8.42
N TYR A 209 -0.88 38.40 -9.45
CA TYR A 209 -0.76 39.86 -9.44
C TYR A 209 -2.06 40.50 -8.96
N GLN A 210 -2.12 40.73 -7.65
CA GLN A 210 -3.25 41.37 -6.98
C GLN A 210 -3.32 42.87 -7.32
N ASP A 211 -4.53 43.35 -7.61
CA ASP A 211 -4.88 44.76 -7.84
C ASP A 211 -6.21 45.08 -7.12
N GLY A 212 -6.23 46.15 -6.32
CA GLY A 212 -7.36 46.50 -5.46
C GLY A 212 -6.91 47.18 -4.16
N ILE A 213 -7.80 47.25 -3.16
CA ILE A 213 -7.51 47.89 -1.87
C ILE A 213 -7.79 46.91 -0.71
N SER A 214 -6.85 46.81 0.22
CA SER A 214 -6.95 45.97 1.41
C SER A 214 -7.96 46.53 2.42
N ALA A 215 -8.86 45.68 2.91
CA ALA A 215 -9.84 46.03 3.94
C ALA A 215 -9.20 46.37 5.30
N SER A 216 -8.08 45.71 5.61
CA SER A 216 -7.45 45.71 6.93
C SER A 216 -6.66 46.98 7.23
N ASN A 217 -5.99 47.51 6.21
CA ASN A 217 -5.02 48.60 6.36
C ASN A 217 -5.15 49.69 5.27
N GLY A 218 -6.16 49.60 4.39
CA GLY A 218 -6.40 50.60 3.35
C GLY A 218 -5.32 50.66 2.25
N MET A 219 -4.30 49.80 2.29
CA MET A 219 -3.21 49.83 1.32
C MET A 219 -3.66 49.30 -0.04
N ARG A 220 -3.23 49.97 -1.12
CA ARG A 220 -3.44 49.52 -2.49
C ARG A 220 -2.52 48.32 -2.78
N TYR A 221 -3.07 47.26 -3.36
CA TYR A 221 -2.28 46.16 -3.90
C TYR A 221 -1.61 46.63 -5.19
N ASN A 222 -0.44 47.25 -5.07
CA ASN A 222 0.41 47.59 -6.21
C ASN A 222 1.86 47.26 -5.87
N LEU A 223 2.34 46.12 -6.36
CA LEU A 223 3.74 45.69 -6.18
C LEU A 223 4.58 46.24 -7.33
N PRO A 224 5.65 46.99 -7.08
CA PRO A 224 6.60 47.41 -8.11
C PRO A 224 7.15 46.21 -8.89
N PHE A 225 7.51 46.41 -10.16
CA PHE A 225 7.99 45.34 -11.04
C PHE A 225 9.16 44.56 -10.41
N ILE A 226 10.15 45.26 -9.85
CA ILE A 226 11.33 44.64 -9.22
C ILE A 226 10.93 43.70 -8.08
N ASP A 227 9.98 44.11 -7.22
CA ASP A 227 9.52 43.30 -6.09
C ASP A 227 8.66 42.13 -6.55
N SER A 228 7.86 42.32 -7.60
CA SER A 228 7.10 41.25 -8.24
C SER A 228 8.03 40.16 -8.81
N THR A 229 9.13 40.57 -9.45
CA THR A 229 10.15 39.66 -10.00
C THR A 229 10.88 38.91 -8.87
N LYS A 230 11.30 39.60 -7.81
CA LYS A 230 11.91 38.97 -6.62
C LYS A 230 10.97 37.94 -5.97
N LYS A 231 9.68 38.27 -5.82
CA LYS A 231 8.67 37.34 -5.31
C LYS A 231 8.45 36.17 -6.27
N GLY A 232 8.44 36.40 -7.59
CA GLY A 232 8.37 35.36 -8.60
C GLY A 232 9.53 34.35 -8.49
N ILE A 233 10.76 34.84 -8.34
CA ILE A 233 11.95 33.99 -8.12
C ILE A 233 11.82 33.20 -6.80
N LYS A 234 11.40 33.85 -5.70
CA LYS A 234 11.18 33.17 -4.42
C LYS A 234 10.09 32.09 -4.50
N LEU A 235 9.02 32.32 -5.27
CA LEU A 235 8.01 31.31 -5.57
C LEU A 235 8.60 30.15 -6.36
N TYR A 236 9.43 30.44 -7.38
CA TYR A 236 10.13 29.44 -8.17
C TYR A 236 11.08 28.57 -7.31
N LEU A 237 11.77 29.18 -6.35
CA LEU A 237 12.68 28.50 -5.43
C LEU A 237 11.96 27.82 -4.24
N GLY A 238 10.63 27.96 -4.14
CA GLY A 238 9.83 27.25 -3.14
C GLY A 238 9.76 27.90 -1.75
N PHE A 239 10.17 29.17 -1.60
CA PHE A 239 10.11 29.89 -0.31
C PHE A 239 8.68 30.06 0.22
N TYR A 240 7.70 30.06 -0.68
CA TYR A 240 6.27 30.17 -0.33
C TYR A 240 5.55 28.81 -0.25
N LYS A 241 6.29 27.69 -0.26
CA LYS A 241 5.71 26.36 -0.18
C LYS A 241 5.25 26.07 1.26
N ILE A 242 4.02 25.60 1.40
CA ILE A 242 3.50 25.00 2.64
C ILE A 242 3.90 23.52 2.61
N LYS A 243 4.59 23.07 3.66
CA LYS A 243 4.90 21.65 3.86
C LYS A 243 3.82 21.08 4.77
N THR A 244 2.96 20.24 4.22
CA THR A 244 1.94 19.52 4.98
C THR A 244 2.50 18.21 5.53
N ASN A 245 1.83 17.64 6.53
CA ASN A 245 2.12 16.33 7.11
C ASN A 245 1.77 15.18 6.14
N GLN A 246 2.10 15.34 4.86
CA GLN A 246 2.09 14.22 3.95
C GLN A 246 3.24 13.29 4.33
N PRO A 247 2.96 12.00 4.58
CA PRO A 247 4.03 11.04 4.67
C PRO A 247 4.82 11.11 3.35
N ARG A 248 6.14 11.28 3.46
CA ARG A 248 7.03 11.12 2.31
C ARG A 248 6.82 9.70 1.81
N LEU A 249 6.31 9.56 0.60
CA LEU A 249 6.25 8.27 -0.08
C LEU A 249 7.66 7.67 -0.12
N LYS A 250 7.80 6.50 0.47
CA LYS A 250 9.01 5.70 0.41
C LYS A 250 9.14 5.10 -0.98
N THR A 251 10.38 4.80 -1.36
CA THR A 251 10.68 4.00 -2.53
C THR A 251 11.27 2.66 -2.08
N TYR A 252 10.62 1.56 -2.42
CA TYR A 252 11.02 0.19 -2.13
C TYR A 252 11.68 -0.45 -3.36
N LEU A 253 12.74 -1.21 -3.14
CA LEU A 253 13.29 -2.16 -4.09
C LEU A 253 12.93 -3.58 -3.64
N ILE A 254 12.24 -4.35 -4.48
CA ILE A 254 12.07 -5.79 -4.31
C ILE A 254 13.08 -6.46 -5.24
N PHE A 255 14.04 -7.20 -4.65
CA PHE A 255 15.16 -7.77 -5.40
C PHE A 255 15.07 -9.30 -5.42
N GLU A 256 14.67 -9.87 -6.57
CA GLU A 256 14.52 -11.32 -6.76
C GLU A 256 15.27 -11.78 -8.03
N PRO A 257 16.51 -12.27 -7.89
CA PRO A 257 17.32 -12.70 -9.03
C PRO A 257 17.03 -14.14 -9.50
N TYR A 258 16.09 -14.86 -8.87
CA TYR A 258 15.79 -16.28 -9.15
C TYR A 258 14.36 -16.49 -9.67
N ASP A 259 14.17 -17.57 -10.44
CA ASP A 259 13.05 -17.78 -11.37
C ASP A 259 12.25 -19.08 -11.13
N SER A 260 12.15 -19.58 -9.88
CA SER A 260 11.36 -20.80 -9.60
C SER A 260 9.86 -20.52 -9.41
N GLY A 261 9.02 -21.56 -9.50
CA GLY A 261 7.55 -21.44 -9.34
C GLY A 261 7.11 -20.79 -8.03
N HIS A 262 7.72 -21.18 -6.90
CA HIS A 262 7.46 -20.52 -5.61
C HIS A 262 7.87 -19.02 -5.61
N ARG A 263 8.91 -18.63 -6.36
CA ARG A 263 9.28 -17.21 -6.50
C ARG A 263 8.23 -16.44 -7.29
N LYS A 264 7.75 -17.03 -8.40
CA LYS A 264 6.65 -16.50 -9.20
C LYS A 264 5.41 -16.25 -8.33
N GLU A 265 5.02 -17.23 -7.53
CA GLU A 265 3.85 -17.14 -6.65
C GLU A 265 3.96 -15.96 -5.67
N TYR A 266 5.06 -15.88 -4.92
CA TYR A 266 5.28 -14.77 -3.98
C TYR A 266 5.26 -13.40 -4.66
N MET A 267 5.93 -13.28 -5.82
CA MET A 267 5.97 -12.01 -6.55
C MET A 267 4.59 -11.64 -7.12
N THR A 268 3.82 -12.62 -7.61
CA THR A 268 2.45 -12.43 -8.10
C THR A 268 1.54 -11.93 -6.97
N ASN A 269 1.63 -12.54 -5.79
CA ASN A 269 0.85 -12.16 -4.61
C ASN A 269 1.19 -10.73 -4.17
N ILE A 270 2.47 -10.36 -4.11
CA ILE A 270 2.90 -9.01 -3.74
C ILE A 270 2.45 -7.98 -4.78
N LEU A 271 2.65 -8.26 -6.07
CA LEU A 271 2.29 -7.34 -7.16
C LEU A 271 0.78 -7.07 -7.20
N SER A 272 -0.02 -8.13 -7.22
CA SER A 272 -1.49 -8.03 -7.27
C SER A 272 -2.01 -7.27 -6.06
N TYR A 273 -1.54 -7.63 -4.85
CA TYR A 273 -1.98 -6.95 -3.63
C TYR A 273 -1.63 -5.46 -3.62
N ILE A 274 -0.44 -5.07 -4.07
CA ILE A 274 -0.06 -3.64 -4.16
C ILE A 274 -0.97 -2.90 -5.16
N ILE A 275 -1.33 -3.52 -6.28
CA ILE A 275 -2.15 -2.88 -7.32
C ILE A 275 -3.59 -2.73 -6.85
N ASP A 276 -4.14 -3.77 -6.24
CA ASP A 276 -5.55 -3.84 -5.85
C ASP A 276 -5.87 -2.98 -4.60
N ASN A 277 -4.84 -2.48 -3.89
CA ASN A 277 -5.00 -1.71 -2.66
C ASN A 277 -4.39 -0.30 -2.76
N ASP A 278 -5.26 0.72 -2.80
CA ASP A 278 -4.88 2.14 -2.91
C ASP A 278 -4.08 2.69 -1.71
N GLU A 279 -4.15 2.02 -0.55
CA GLU A 279 -3.35 2.38 0.62
C GLU A 279 -1.83 2.25 0.38
N TYR A 280 -1.42 1.39 -0.57
CA TYR A 280 -0.03 1.22 -1.00
C TYR A 280 0.35 2.26 -2.07
N SER A 281 0.50 3.50 -1.62
CA SER A 281 0.82 4.67 -2.46
C SER A 281 2.31 4.94 -2.64
N ASP A 282 3.18 4.16 -1.97
CA ASP A 282 4.63 4.22 -2.12
C ASP A 282 5.08 3.82 -3.54
N LYS A 283 6.36 4.03 -3.85
CA LYS A 283 6.95 3.62 -5.13
C LYS A 283 7.66 2.28 -4.99
N TYR A 284 7.44 1.38 -5.94
CA TYR A 284 7.98 0.03 -5.92
C TYR A 284 8.82 -0.23 -7.17
N ILE A 285 10.02 -0.73 -6.96
CA ILE A 285 10.94 -1.12 -8.02
C ILE A 285 11.16 -2.62 -7.89
N PHE A 286 10.75 -3.37 -8.89
CA PHE A 286 10.96 -4.82 -8.95
C PHE A 286 12.17 -5.11 -9.84
N ALA A 287 13.20 -5.68 -9.25
CA ALA A 287 14.43 -6.07 -9.92
C ALA A 287 14.45 -7.58 -10.12
N PHE A 288 14.21 -8.01 -11.37
CA PHE A 288 14.06 -9.42 -11.75
C PHE A 288 15.05 -9.84 -12.84
N ASN A 289 15.34 -11.13 -12.90
CA ASN A 289 15.99 -11.69 -14.10
C ASN A 289 14.99 -11.74 -15.27
N SER A 290 15.48 -11.95 -16.49
CA SER A 290 14.64 -11.95 -17.70
C SER A 290 13.54 -13.02 -17.64
N ILE A 291 13.90 -14.24 -17.24
CA ILE A 291 12.97 -15.38 -17.19
C ILE A 291 11.80 -15.10 -16.24
N LEU A 292 12.06 -14.59 -15.04
CA LEU A 292 11.01 -14.26 -14.08
C LEU A 292 10.12 -13.11 -14.58
N LEU A 293 10.72 -12.12 -15.26
CA LEU A 293 9.97 -10.99 -15.83
C LEU A 293 8.98 -11.48 -16.90
N ASP A 294 9.41 -12.42 -17.74
CA ASP A 294 8.58 -13.01 -18.80
C ASP A 294 7.46 -13.89 -18.21
N ILE A 295 7.79 -14.78 -17.26
CA ILE A 295 6.81 -15.69 -16.62
C ILE A 295 5.75 -14.93 -15.80
N LEU A 296 6.08 -13.78 -15.24
CA LEU A 296 5.12 -12.94 -14.49
C LEU A 296 4.24 -12.08 -15.40
N GLU A 297 4.56 -11.97 -16.70
CA GLU A 297 3.89 -11.09 -17.64
C GLU A 297 3.81 -9.64 -17.10
N CYS A 298 4.93 -9.12 -16.59
CA CYS A 298 5.00 -7.90 -15.79
C CYS A 298 4.34 -6.65 -16.41
N GLU A 299 4.13 -6.63 -17.73
CA GLU A 299 3.40 -5.59 -18.44
C GLU A 299 2.01 -5.32 -17.84
N LYS A 300 1.30 -6.36 -17.39
CA LYS A 300 -0.04 -6.21 -16.78
C LYS A 300 -0.05 -5.47 -15.45
N TYR A 301 1.11 -5.32 -14.82
CA TYR A 301 1.28 -4.70 -13.50
C TYR A 301 1.93 -3.32 -13.56
N LYS A 302 2.22 -2.78 -14.76
CA LYS A 302 2.80 -1.44 -14.90
C LYS A 302 1.82 -0.36 -14.44
N SER A 303 2.31 0.55 -13.61
CA SER A 303 1.56 1.71 -13.13
C SER A 303 2.50 2.86 -12.74
N ASP A 304 1.96 4.02 -12.41
CA ASP A 304 2.75 5.16 -11.92
C ASP A 304 3.55 4.86 -10.63
N LYS A 305 3.14 3.84 -9.87
CA LYS A 305 3.79 3.40 -8.63
C LYS A 305 4.73 2.20 -8.81
N ILE A 306 4.60 1.39 -9.86
CA ILE A 306 5.40 0.17 -10.07
C ILE A 306 6.33 0.32 -11.26
N ARG A 307 7.62 0.04 -11.04
CA ARG A 307 8.65 0.00 -12.08
C ARG A 307 9.39 -1.32 -12.07
N PHE A 308 9.61 -1.90 -13.25
CA PHE A 308 10.44 -3.09 -13.42
C PHE A 308 11.85 -2.72 -13.90
N THR A 309 12.85 -3.50 -13.49
CA THR A 309 14.23 -3.41 -13.98
C THR A 309 14.84 -4.80 -14.10
N LEU A 310 15.61 -5.01 -15.16
CA LEU A 310 16.32 -6.27 -15.38
C LEU A 310 17.62 -6.34 -14.56
N ILE A 311 17.91 -7.52 -14.04
CA ILE A 311 19.15 -7.85 -13.34
C ILE A 311 19.71 -9.20 -13.79
N SER A 312 21.01 -9.41 -13.62
CA SER A 312 21.66 -10.69 -13.90
C SER A 312 21.50 -11.66 -12.72
N LYS A 313 21.25 -12.94 -13.05
CA LYS A 313 21.27 -14.04 -12.08
C LYS A 313 22.73 -14.36 -11.66
N PRO A 314 23.02 -14.56 -10.36
CA PRO A 314 24.36 -14.97 -9.93
C PRO A 314 24.72 -16.37 -10.48
N VAL A 315 25.87 -16.51 -11.13
CA VAL A 315 26.33 -17.77 -11.77
C VAL A 315 27.17 -18.65 -10.82
N THR A 316 27.46 -18.18 -9.60
CA THR A 316 28.38 -18.86 -8.67
C THR A 316 27.67 -19.70 -7.60
N THR A 317 28.22 -20.89 -7.32
CA THR A 317 27.81 -21.76 -6.19
C THR A 317 28.38 -21.30 -4.85
N ASN A 318 29.43 -20.47 -4.83
CA ASN A 318 30.08 -20.01 -3.61
C ASN A 318 29.25 -18.90 -2.92
N THR A 319 28.88 -19.14 -1.65
CA THR A 319 28.04 -18.24 -0.83
C THR A 319 28.61 -16.82 -0.71
N TRP A 320 29.91 -16.67 -0.52
CA TRP A 320 30.56 -15.37 -0.36
C TRP A 320 30.54 -14.56 -1.65
N LYS A 321 30.94 -15.18 -2.76
CA LYS A 321 30.94 -14.53 -4.08
C LYS A 321 29.53 -14.12 -4.47
N ARG A 322 28.53 -14.97 -4.18
CA ARG A 322 27.11 -14.69 -4.41
C ARG A 322 26.62 -13.49 -3.61
N ALA A 323 26.87 -13.46 -2.30
CA ALA A 323 26.49 -12.36 -1.42
C ALA A 323 27.05 -11.02 -1.94
N MET A 324 28.31 -11.03 -2.36
CA MET A 324 29.00 -9.83 -2.87
C MET A 324 28.43 -9.37 -4.22
N HIS A 325 28.11 -10.32 -5.10
CA HIS A 325 27.50 -10.04 -6.40
C HIS A 325 26.11 -9.39 -6.24
N GLU A 326 25.24 -9.96 -5.40
CA GLU A 326 23.92 -9.40 -5.10
C GLU A 326 24.04 -7.98 -4.52
N TYR A 327 24.94 -7.76 -3.56
CA TYR A 327 25.21 -6.42 -3.03
C TYR A 327 25.65 -5.42 -4.11
N ASN A 328 26.55 -5.83 -5.01
CA ASN A 328 27.03 -4.94 -6.06
C ASN A 328 25.91 -4.52 -7.03
N ILE A 329 25.00 -5.44 -7.34
CA ILE A 329 23.81 -5.12 -8.16
C ILE A 329 22.92 -4.13 -7.41
N ILE A 330 22.56 -4.42 -6.16
CA ILE A 330 21.71 -3.53 -5.34
C ILE A 330 22.35 -2.15 -5.20
N ALA A 331 23.67 -2.07 -5.00
CA ALA A 331 24.40 -0.80 -4.90
C ALA A 331 24.38 -0.02 -6.23
N LYS A 332 24.46 -0.70 -7.38
CA LYS A 332 24.29 -0.08 -8.71
C LYS A 332 22.87 0.46 -8.89
N LEU A 333 21.85 -0.33 -8.55
CA LEU A 333 20.45 0.09 -8.59
C LEU A 333 20.18 1.28 -7.66
N TYR A 334 20.80 1.32 -6.48
CA TYR A 334 20.67 2.45 -5.56
C TYR A 334 21.19 3.75 -6.17
N LYS A 335 22.32 3.70 -6.89
CA LYS A 335 22.85 4.89 -7.59
C LYS A 335 21.86 5.43 -8.62
N GLN A 336 21.13 4.55 -9.30
CA GLN A 336 20.16 4.88 -10.34
C GLN A 336 18.82 5.37 -9.77
N PHE A 337 18.29 4.69 -8.75
CA PHE A 337 16.90 4.87 -8.32
C PHE A 337 16.72 5.55 -6.96
N ARG A 338 17.78 5.58 -6.12
CA ARG A 338 17.76 6.20 -4.78
C ARG A 338 16.58 5.72 -3.89
N PHE A 339 16.35 4.40 -3.86
CA PHE A 339 15.32 3.81 -3.01
C PHE A 339 15.64 3.92 -1.50
N ASP A 340 14.61 4.00 -0.67
CA ASP A 340 14.73 4.12 0.79
C ASP A 340 14.91 2.75 1.47
N HIS A 341 14.34 1.68 0.90
CA HIS A 341 14.28 0.34 1.50
C HIS A 341 14.44 -0.76 0.44
N VAL A 342 15.19 -1.81 0.74
CA VAL A 342 15.28 -3.06 -0.04
C VAL A 342 14.62 -4.21 0.70
N ILE A 343 13.70 -4.88 0.03
CA ILE A 343 13.11 -6.14 0.46
C ILE A 343 13.79 -7.26 -0.32
N LEU A 344 14.34 -8.23 0.42
CA LEU A 344 15.03 -9.40 -0.09
C LEU A 344 14.16 -10.63 0.18
N PRO A 345 13.39 -11.12 -0.80
CA PRO A 345 12.61 -12.35 -0.63
C PRO A 345 13.50 -13.58 -0.35
N ASN A 346 14.81 -13.48 -0.54
CA ASN A 346 15.81 -14.42 -0.04
C ASN A 346 16.93 -13.67 0.68
N PHE A 347 16.88 -13.62 2.01
CA PHE A 347 17.89 -12.94 2.82
C PHE A 347 19.11 -13.83 3.07
N ASP A 348 18.98 -15.16 3.01
CA ASP A 348 20.05 -16.12 3.34
C ASP A 348 21.35 -15.83 2.59
N THR A 349 21.25 -15.59 1.28
CA THR A 349 22.40 -15.29 0.39
C THR A 349 23.02 -13.93 0.68
N PHE A 350 22.22 -12.96 1.13
CA PHE A 350 22.66 -11.61 1.40
C PHE A 350 23.27 -11.42 2.79
N THR A 351 23.01 -12.34 3.72
CA THR A 351 23.41 -12.21 5.13
C THR A 351 24.88 -11.79 5.34
N LEU A 352 25.84 -12.37 4.62
CA LEU A 352 27.25 -12.01 4.72
C LEU A 352 27.53 -10.57 4.26
N ALA A 353 26.97 -10.18 3.10
CA ALA A 353 27.11 -8.83 2.59
C ALA A 353 26.43 -7.81 3.51
N SER A 354 25.30 -8.19 4.10
CA SER A 354 24.54 -7.37 5.05
C SER A 354 25.39 -6.98 6.26
N ILE A 355 26.36 -7.80 6.68
CA ILE A 355 27.24 -7.54 7.82
C ILE A 355 28.43 -6.69 7.40
N ILE A 356 29.12 -7.08 6.33
CA ILE A 356 30.43 -6.51 5.94
C ILE A 356 30.29 -5.14 5.25
N LYS A 357 29.23 -4.94 4.45
CA LYS A 357 29.10 -3.75 3.62
C LYS A 357 28.33 -2.62 4.29
N LYS A 358 28.63 -1.38 3.90
CA LYS A 358 27.88 -0.18 4.31
C LYS A 358 26.88 0.19 3.23
N TYR A 359 25.65 0.47 3.60
CA TYR A 359 24.58 0.88 2.69
C TYR A 359 23.74 2.01 3.30
N LYS A 360 23.09 2.80 2.43
CA LYS A 360 22.33 4.02 2.78
C LYS A 360 20.81 3.83 2.78
N PHE A 361 20.36 2.59 2.56
CA PHE A 361 18.96 2.18 2.51
C PHE A 361 18.67 1.23 3.68
N LYS A 362 17.39 1.05 4.00
CA LYS A 362 16.93 0.00 4.91
C LYS A 362 16.88 -1.35 4.21
N VAL A 363 17.02 -2.43 4.96
CA VAL A 363 16.96 -3.80 4.45
C VAL A 363 16.00 -4.60 5.30
N SER A 364 15.06 -5.25 4.63
CA SER A 364 14.28 -6.35 5.21
C SER A 364 14.38 -7.58 4.31
N GLY A 365 14.14 -8.77 4.84
CA GLY A 365 14.14 -9.96 3.99
C GLY A 365 13.77 -11.24 4.70
N ILE A 366 13.44 -12.26 3.91
CA ILE A 366 12.96 -13.57 4.37
C ILE A 366 14.14 -14.52 4.54
N LEU A 367 14.30 -15.06 5.74
CA LEU A 367 15.35 -16.00 6.08
C LEU A 367 14.80 -17.43 6.13
N TYR A 368 15.10 -18.21 5.10
CA TYR A 368 14.59 -19.57 4.93
C TYR A 368 15.32 -20.61 5.79
N LYS A 369 16.60 -20.38 6.12
CA LYS A 369 17.40 -21.29 6.95
C LYS A 369 17.85 -20.59 8.24
N PRO A 370 16.90 -20.25 9.14
CA PRO A 370 17.23 -19.58 10.38
C PRO A 370 18.07 -20.48 11.29
N PHE A 371 19.02 -19.87 11.99
CA PHE A 371 19.80 -20.49 13.05
C PHE A 371 18.89 -20.68 14.25
N ASN A 372 18.88 -21.86 14.85
CA ASN A 372 18.14 -22.11 16.09
C ASN A 372 19.13 -22.37 17.22
N PRO A 373 19.37 -21.42 18.15
CA PRO A 373 20.34 -21.60 19.23
C PRO A 373 20.15 -22.86 20.08
N LYS A 374 18.93 -23.44 20.10
CA LYS A 374 18.60 -24.65 20.86
C LYS A 374 18.91 -25.96 20.12
N LYS A 375 19.27 -25.92 18.83
CA LYS A 375 19.66 -27.11 18.05
C LYS A 375 21.15 -27.43 18.20
N LYS A 376 21.51 -28.70 18.00
CA LYS A 376 22.90 -29.14 17.97
C LYS A 376 23.58 -28.70 16.66
N TYR A 377 24.74 -28.05 16.79
CA TYR A 377 25.64 -27.68 15.70
C TYR A 377 27.08 -28.01 16.10
N SER A 378 27.99 -28.11 15.13
CA SER A 378 29.42 -28.13 15.44
C SER A 378 29.85 -26.83 16.12
N PHE A 379 30.84 -26.91 17.01
CA PHE A 379 31.29 -25.76 17.81
C PHE A 379 31.63 -24.54 16.96
N LEU A 380 32.42 -24.74 15.89
CA LEU A 380 32.83 -23.67 14.97
C LEU A 380 31.63 -23.03 14.25
N LEU A 381 30.72 -23.85 13.72
CA LEU A 381 29.53 -23.34 13.02
C LEU A 381 28.63 -22.56 13.98
N ARG A 382 28.49 -23.02 15.22
CA ARG A 382 27.73 -22.33 16.27
C ARG A 382 28.30 -20.92 16.53
N ILE A 383 29.62 -20.81 16.70
CA ILE A 383 30.28 -19.51 16.89
C ILE A 383 30.04 -18.57 15.70
N ILE A 384 30.25 -19.06 14.47
CA ILE A 384 30.05 -18.27 13.25
C ILE A 384 28.61 -17.75 13.18
N LYS A 385 27.62 -18.58 13.49
CA LYS A 385 26.21 -18.19 13.51
C LYS A 385 25.88 -17.17 14.60
N HIS A 386 26.42 -17.31 15.81
CA HIS A 386 26.23 -16.30 16.85
C HIS A 386 26.81 -14.94 16.45
N ILE A 387 28.02 -14.89 15.90
CA ILE A 387 28.63 -13.64 15.41
C ILE A 387 27.76 -13.05 14.30
N GLN A 388 27.35 -13.87 13.33
CA GLN A 388 26.51 -13.45 12.21
C GLN A 388 25.22 -12.77 12.69
N TYR A 389 24.48 -13.42 13.61
CA TYR A 389 23.19 -12.93 14.09
C TYR A 389 23.34 -11.74 15.04
N PHE A 390 24.40 -11.70 15.84
CA PHE A 390 24.73 -10.54 16.66
C PHE A 390 25.03 -9.32 15.78
N CYS A 391 25.78 -9.46 14.69
CA CYS A 391 26.03 -8.37 13.77
C CYS A 391 24.74 -7.90 13.07
N ILE A 392 23.87 -8.83 12.67
CA ILE A 392 22.57 -8.52 12.07
C ILE A 392 21.69 -7.75 13.07
N SER A 393 21.59 -8.21 14.31
CA SER A 393 20.76 -7.58 15.34
C SER A 393 21.20 -6.15 15.66
N ARG A 394 22.50 -5.86 15.64
CA ARG A 394 23.03 -4.51 15.95
C ARG A 394 23.00 -3.53 14.78
N LYS A 395 22.83 -3.99 13.54
CA LYS A 395 22.95 -3.12 12.36
C LYS A 395 21.69 -2.28 12.12
N LYS A 396 21.77 -0.95 12.32
CA LYS A 396 20.64 -0.01 12.20
C LYS A 396 19.93 0.00 10.84
N GLN A 397 20.62 -0.40 9.77
CA GLN A 397 20.05 -0.47 8.44
C GLN A 397 19.21 -1.73 8.21
N ILE A 398 19.41 -2.79 9.00
CA ILE A 398 18.54 -3.96 8.96
C ILE A 398 17.32 -3.63 9.81
N GLN A 399 16.16 -3.58 9.16
CA GLN A 399 14.87 -3.27 9.78
C GLN A 399 14.20 -4.55 10.27
N SER A 400 13.94 -5.50 9.37
CA SER A 400 13.25 -6.75 9.73
C SER A 400 13.87 -7.95 9.03
N VAL A 401 14.06 -9.05 9.77
CA VAL A 401 14.47 -10.36 9.25
C VAL A 401 13.31 -11.31 9.51
N PHE A 402 12.61 -11.66 8.44
CA PHE A 402 11.40 -12.45 8.50
C PHE A 402 11.71 -13.94 8.61
N ILE A 403 11.01 -14.64 9.50
CA ILE A 403 11.10 -16.09 9.69
C ILE A 403 9.74 -16.68 9.39
N LEU A 404 9.69 -17.61 8.42
CA LEU A 404 8.43 -18.18 7.93
C LEU A 404 7.80 -19.14 8.95
N ASN A 405 6.54 -18.90 9.28
CA ASN A 405 5.66 -19.77 10.10
C ASN A 405 6.33 -20.28 11.38
N ASN A 406 7.12 -19.44 12.05
CA ASN A 406 7.83 -19.84 13.26
C ASN A 406 7.94 -18.71 14.29
N PRO A 407 6.82 -18.33 14.93
CA PRO A 407 6.81 -17.26 15.93
C PRO A 407 7.68 -17.61 17.15
N LYS A 408 7.73 -18.89 17.54
CA LYS A 408 8.58 -19.39 18.63
C LYS A 408 10.06 -19.10 18.36
N LEU A 409 10.56 -19.39 17.16
CA LEU A 409 11.96 -19.14 16.81
C LEU A 409 12.27 -17.64 16.70
N SER A 410 11.34 -16.83 16.17
CA SER A 410 11.46 -15.38 16.17
C SER A 410 11.64 -14.83 17.58
N SER A 411 10.82 -15.28 18.54
CA SER A 411 10.94 -14.89 19.96
C SER A 411 12.29 -15.28 20.55
N ILE A 412 12.71 -16.55 20.37
CA ILE A 412 14.00 -17.06 20.85
C ILE A 412 15.16 -16.20 20.32
N LEU A 413 15.15 -15.84 19.05
CA LEU A 413 16.21 -15.03 18.45
C LEU A 413 16.20 -13.59 18.97
N ASN A 414 15.03 -12.98 19.11
CA ASN A 414 14.89 -11.64 19.68
C ASN A 414 15.36 -11.58 21.14
N GLU A 415 15.00 -12.58 21.96
CA GLU A 415 15.47 -12.73 23.34
C GLU A 415 16.99 -12.94 23.40
N THR A 416 17.51 -13.87 22.59
CA THR A 416 18.94 -14.23 22.58
C THR A 416 19.83 -13.05 22.20
N TYR A 417 19.40 -12.23 21.24
CA TYR A 417 20.22 -11.13 20.69
C TYR A 417 19.76 -9.74 21.15
N VAL A 418 18.77 -9.66 22.05
CA VAL A 418 18.21 -8.43 22.62
C VAL A 418 17.85 -7.43 21.52
N THR A 419 16.88 -7.81 20.68
CA THR A 419 16.43 -7.06 19.51
C THR A 419 14.96 -7.37 19.21
N ASP A 420 14.34 -6.59 18.34
CA ASP A 420 12.96 -6.74 17.83
C ASP A 420 12.92 -7.07 16.32
N LYS A 421 14.08 -7.37 15.71
CA LYS A 421 14.23 -7.46 14.26
C LYS A 421 13.79 -8.79 13.66
N PHE A 422 13.74 -9.86 14.45
CA PHE A 422 13.32 -11.16 13.95
C PHE A 422 11.80 -11.26 14.05
N THR A 423 11.12 -11.22 12.90
CA THR A 423 9.66 -11.10 12.83
C THR A 423 9.08 -12.37 12.23
N ASN A 424 8.01 -12.91 12.82
CA ASN A 424 7.26 -14.00 12.17
C ASN A 424 6.62 -13.48 10.89
N LEU A 425 6.75 -14.23 9.80
CA LEU A 425 6.05 -13.98 8.55
C LEU A 425 5.27 -15.22 8.19
N VAL A 426 4.00 -15.05 7.83
CA VAL A 426 3.17 -16.18 7.40
C VAL A 426 3.52 -16.58 5.97
N ASP A 427 3.40 -17.86 5.63
CA ASP A 427 3.44 -18.30 4.23
C ASP A 427 2.06 -18.07 3.61
N PRO A 428 1.92 -17.22 2.58
CA PRO A 428 0.62 -16.86 2.04
C PRO A 428 -0.05 -18.03 1.34
N VAL A 429 -1.36 -18.21 1.54
CA VAL A 429 -2.17 -19.16 0.78
C VAL A 429 -2.91 -18.42 -0.35
N PRO A 430 -2.42 -18.47 -1.59
CA PRO A 430 -3.12 -17.86 -2.72
C PRO A 430 -4.44 -18.57 -3.02
N ILE A 431 -5.36 -17.82 -3.60
CA ILE A 431 -6.70 -18.31 -3.96
C ILE A 431 -6.75 -18.48 -5.47
N TYR A 432 -6.78 -19.73 -5.92
CA TYR A 432 -6.99 -20.08 -7.33
C TYR A 432 -8.41 -20.64 -7.53
N THR A 433 -8.92 -20.46 -8.75
CA THR A 433 -10.22 -20.99 -9.15
C THR A 433 -10.03 -22.36 -9.80
N PRO A 434 -10.62 -23.44 -9.25
CA PRO A 434 -10.56 -24.76 -9.86
C PRO A 434 -11.37 -24.80 -11.16
N SER A 435 -10.97 -25.66 -12.10
CA SER A 435 -11.80 -26.00 -13.26
C SER A 435 -12.95 -26.96 -12.90
N ASN A 436 -13.00 -27.48 -11.68
CA ASN A 436 -14.02 -28.38 -11.14
C ASN A 436 -14.14 -29.71 -11.91
N ILE A 437 -13.05 -30.14 -12.56
CA ILE A 437 -12.98 -31.43 -13.25
C ILE A 437 -12.26 -32.40 -12.31
N ASN A 438 -12.92 -33.50 -11.94
CA ASN A 438 -12.32 -34.54 -11.12
C ASN A 438 -11.13 -35.18 -11.87
N PRO A 439 -9.89 -35.05 -11.38
CA PRO A 439 -8.72 -35.59 -12.08
C PRO A 439 -8.49 -37.09 -11.81
N TYR A 440 -9.24 -37.68 -10.88
CA TYR A 440 -9.05 -39.06 -10.44
C TYR A 440 -9.93 -40.04 -11.23
N SER A 441 -9.41 -41.23 -11.50
CA SER A 441 -10.09 -42.24 -12.32
C SER A 441 -11.16 -43.05 -11.58
N GLN A 442 -11.17 -43.04 -10.25
CA GLN A 442 -12.07 -43.87 -9.42
C GLN A 442 -12.60 -43.08 -8.22
N GLU A 443 -13.88 -42.69 -8.28
CA GLU A 443 -14.51 -41.83 -7.25
C GLU A 443 -14.90 -42.58 -5.96
N ASN A 444 -15.01 -43.92 -6.02
CA ASN A 444 -15.44 -44.73 -4.87
C ASN A 444 -14.30 -45.08 -3.90
N LYS A 445 -13.05 -44.70 -4.21
CA LYS A 445 -11.87 -44.96 -3.38
C LYS A 445 -11.63 -43.81 -2.40
N ILE A 446 -10.92 -44.07 -1.32
CA ILE A 446 -10.34 -43.06 -0.44
C ILE A 446 -9.07 -42.52 -1.10
N ILE A 447 -9.11 -41.26 -1.51
CA ILE A 447 -8.09 -40.60 -2.30
C ILE A 447 -7.08 -39.90 -1.39
N GLY A 448 -5.83 -40.34 -1.45
CA GLY A 448 -4.67 -39.74 -0.81
C GLY A 448 -3.76 -39.05 -1.83
N LEU A 449 -3.43 -37.77 -1.63
CA LEU A 449 -2.60 -36.99 -2.54
C LEU A 449 -1.20 -36.74 -1.97
N HIS A 450 -0.18 -37.01 -2.77
CA HIS A 450 1.19 -36.55 -2.56
C HIS A 450 1.59 -35.60 -3.71
N PHE A 451 1.55 -34.29 -3.43
CA PHE A 451 1.73 -33.25 -4.45
C PHE A 451 3.08 -32.52 -4.38
N GLY A 452 3.59 -32.13 -5.54
CA GLY A 452 4.75 -31.27 -5.74
C GLY A 452 5.94 -32.03 -6.34
N SER A 453 7.15 -31.48 -6.20
CA SER A 453 8.36 -32.17 -6.67
C SER A 453 8.46 -33.57 -6.05
N LEU A 454 8.66 -34.61 -6.85
CA LEU A 454 8.77 -35.99 -6.34
C LEU A 454 10.26 -36.34 -6.13
N ASP A 455 10.66 -36.48 -4.88
CA ASP A 455 12.05 -36.74 -4.48
C ASP A 455 12.14 -37.34 -3.05
N GLU A 456 13.35 -37.73 -2.64
CA GLU A 456 13.59 -38.27 -1.30
C GLU A 456 13.26 -37.28 -0.18
N ARG A 457 13.56 -35.99 -0.37
CA ARG A 457 13.30 -34.94 0.62
C ARG A 457 11.81 -34.76 0.85
N LYS A 458 10.98 -34.97 -0.16
CA LYS A 458 9.52 -34.89 -0.09
C LYS A 458 8.90 -36.16 0.51
N GLY A 459 9.70 -37.21 0.70
CA GLY A 459 9.27 -38.44 1.34
C GLY A 459 8.56 -39.40 0.40
N THR A 460 8.67 -39.20 -0.92
CA THR A 460 8.02 -40.04 -1.94
C THR A 460 8.34 -41.54 -1.75
N PHE A 461 9.61 -41.88 -1.55
CA PHE A 461 10.03 -43.26 -1.27
C PHE A 461 9.47 -43.80 0.06
N SER A 462 9.42 -42.98 1.10
CA SER A 462 8.87 -43.39 2.41
C SER A 462 7.39 -43.74 2.33
N ILE A 463 6.63 -43.06 1.47
CA ILE A 463 5.23 -43.42 1.20
C ILE A 463 5.16 -44.78 0.50
N LEU A 464 5.93 -45.00 -0.57
CA LEU A 464 5.93 -46.27 -1.30
C LEU A 464 6.36 -47.45 -0.43
N HIS A 465 7.39 -47.26 0.40
CA HIS A 465 7.88 -48.28 1.32
C HIS A 465 6.96 -48.52 2.52
N SER A 466 5.94 -47.69 2.73
CA SER A 466 4.93 -47.90 3.79
C SER A 466 3.81 -48.86 3.36
N LEU A 467 3.59 -49.02 2.05
CA LEU A 467 2.50 -49.84 1.50
C LEU A 467 2.49 -51.31 1.97
N PRO A 468 3.65 -52.02 2.09
CA PRO A 468 3.66 -53.39 2.60
C PRO A 468 3.12 -53.51 4.03
N LEU A 469 3.15 -52.43 4.81
CA LEU A 469 2.73 -52.40 6.22
C LEU A 469 1.23 -52.09 6.39
N ILE A 470 0.53 -51.73 5.30
CA ILE A 470 -0.92 -51.49 5.29
C ILE A 470 -1.61 -52.79 4.92
N VAL A 471 -2.63 -53.22 5.67
CA VAL A 471 -3.34 -54.49 5.40
C VAL A 471 -4.11 -54.46 4.06
N PRO A 472 -4.26 -55.59 3.36
CA PRO A 472 -4.88 -55.66 2.03
C PRO A 472 -6.27 -55.02 1.95
N GLU A 473 -7.11 -55.20 2.98
CA GLU A 473 -8.48 -54.69 3.03
C GLU A 473 -8.54 -53.16 3.01
N ILE A 474 -7.52 -52.51 3.60
CA ILE A 474 -7.37 -51.05 3.56
C ILE A 474 -6.74 -50.62 2.24
N ARG A 475 -5.75 -51.36 1.72
CA ARG A 475 -5.14 -51.08 0.42
C ARG A 475 -6.18 -51.09 -0.71
N GLU A 476 -7.11 -52.04 -0.69
CA GLU A 476 -8.23 -52.11 -1.63
C GLU A 476 -9.13 -50.87 -1.59
N GLN A 477 -9.20 -50.14 -0.47
CA GLN A 477 -10.01 -48.93 -0.39
C GLN A 477 -9.29 -47.68 -0.91
N LEU A 478 -7.98 -47.74 -1.15
CA LEU A 478 -7.15 -46.57 -1.39
C LEU A 478 -6.88 -46.30 -2.88
N LEU A 479 -6.88 -45.01 -3.22
CA LEU A 479 -6.22 -44.45 -4.39
C LEU A 479 -5.12 -43.49 -3.89
N LEU A 480 -3.86 -43.78 -4.18
CA LEU A 480 -2.75 -42.89 -3.87
C LEU A 480 -2.23 -42.21 -5.13
N ALA A 481 -2.35 -40.89 -5.16
CA ALA A 481 -1.92 -40.06 -6.28
C ALA A 481 -0.58 -39.39 -6.00
N PHE A 482 0.39 -39.60 -6.88
CA PHE A 482 1.72 -39.01 -6.89
C PHE A 482 1.80 -38.01 -8.04
N VAL A 483 1.60 -36.73 -7.72
CA VAL A 483 1.37 -35.68 -8.71
C VAL A 483 2.47 -34.62 -8.63
N GLY A 484 3.25 -34.51 -9.70
CA GLY A 484 4.27 -33.49 -9.86
C GLY A 484 5.58 -34.00 -10.47
N MET A 485 6.44 -33.07 -10.88
CA MET A 485 7.67 -33.40 -11.60
C MET A 485 8.70 -34.08 -10.68
N PRO A 486 9.19 -35.30 -11.03
CA PRO A 486 10.31 -35.91 -10.31
C PRO A 486 11.61 -35.14 -10.57
N SER A 487 12.51 -35.15 -9.59
CA SER A 487 13.85 -34.58 -9.81
C SER A 487 14.61 -35.40 -10.86
N VAL A 488 15.46 -34.75 -11.67
CA VAL A 488 16.24 -35.43 -12.72
C VAL A 488 17.03 -36.62 -12.17
N GLN A 489 17.55 -36.49 -10.94
CA GLN A 489 18.35 -37.52 -10.27
C GLN A 489 17.51 -38.67 -9.71
N SER A 490 16.22 -38.44 -9.44
CA SER A 490 15.33 -39.43 -8.80
C SER A 490 14.32 -40.06 -9.75
N LYS A 491 14.16 -39.54 -10.97
CA LYS A 491 13.10 -39.93 -11.91
C LYS A 491 13.04 -41.43 -12.15
N GLU A 492 14.13 -42.03 -12.65
CA GLU A 492 14.16 -43.47 -12.97
C GLU A 492 13.88 -44.33 -11.74
N LYS A 493 14.43 -43.94 -10.58
CA LYS A 493 14.22 -44.66 -9.33
C LYS A 493 12.77 -44.58 -8.86
N ILE A 494 12.14 -43.41 -8.93
CA ILE A 494 10.73 -43.23 -8.56
C ILE A 494 9.83 -44.03 -9.49
N GLU A 495 10.09 -43.97 -10.80
CA GLU A 495 9.33 -44.73 -11.79
C GLU A 495 9.43 -46.24 -11.52
N HIS A 496 10.62 -46.75 -11.23
CA HIS A 496 10.82 -48.15 -10.87
C HIS A 496 10.04 -48.56 -9.61
N GLU A 497 10.12 -47.76 -8.53
CA GLU A 497 9.40 -48.05 -7.28
C GLU A 497 7.87 -47.99 -7.45
N ILE A 498 7.36 -47.05 -8.25
CA ILE A 498 5.94 -46.96 -8.59
C ILE A 498 5.48 -48.21 -9.33
N GLN A 499 6.25 -48.69 -10.32
CA GLN A 499 5.90 -49.91 -11.06
C GLN A 499 5.97 -51.16 -10.18
N ASN A 500 6.98 -51.25 -9.31
CA ASN A 500 7.07 -52.33 -8.34
C ASN A 500 5.88 -52.35 -7.39
N ALA A 501 5.50 -51.19 -6.84
CA ALA A 501 4.35 -51.08 -5.97
C ALA A 501 3.04 -51.50 -6.66
N LYS A 502 2.81 -51.06 -7.91
CA LYS A 502 1.65 -51.49 -8.72
C LYS A 502 1.59 -53.00 -8.94
N ARG A 503 2.75 -53.64 -9.15
CA ARG A 503 2.84 -55.09 -9.36
C ARG A 503 2.65 -55.88 -8.07
N MET A 504 3.23 -55.42 -6.97
CA MET A 504 3.19 -56.13 -5.67
C MET A 504 1.86 -55.98 -4.94
N PHE A 505 1.18 -54.85 -5.14
CA PHE A 505 -0.06 -54.51 -4.47
C PHE A 505 -1.12 -54.10 -5.50
N PRO A 506 -1.62 -55.03 -6.35
CA PRO A 506 -2.59 -54.71 -7.39
C PRO A 506 -3.93 -54.20 -6.85
N GLU A 507 -4.24 -54.45 -5.58
CA GLU A 507 -5.46 -54.00 -4.91
C GLU A 507 -5.50 -52.48 -4.65
N ILE A 508 -4.33 -51.83 -4.49
CA ILE A 508 -4.24 -50.38 -4.31
C ILE A 508 -4.12 -49.66 -5.65
N THR A 509 -4.91 -48.62 -5.85
CA THR A 509 -4.81 -47.81 -7.07
C THR A 509 -3.72 -46.77 -6.91
N ILE A 510 -2.65 -46.86 -7.71
CA ILE A 510 -1.57 -45.86 -7.72
C ILE A 510 -1.68 -45.01 -8.99
N ASP A 511 -2.05 -43.74 -8.82
CA ASP A 511 -2.05 -42.74 -9.89
C ASP A 511 -0.72 -41.98 -9.87
N TYR A 512 -0.01 -41.94 -10.99
CA TYR A 512 1.32 -41.32 -11.09
C TYR A 512 1.35 -40.36 -12.26
N ARG A 513 1.55 -39.08 -11.96
CA ARG A 513 1.50 -37.95 -12.92
C ARG A 513 2.80 -37.14 -12.84
N PRO A 514 3.86 -37.56 -13.56
CA PRO A 514 5.18 -36.96 -13.48
C PRO A 514 5.32 -35.69 -14.33
N GLU A 515 4.38 -34.75 -14.17
CA GLU A 515 4.30 -33.54 -14.99
C GLU A 515 4.12 -32.29 -14.12
N PHE A 516 4.33 -31.14 -14.74
CA PHE A 516 3.99 -29.87 -14.13
C PHE A 516 2.49 -29.64 -14.29
N VAL A 517 1.83 -29.23 -13.21
CA VAL A 517 0.37 -29.06 -13.15
C VAL A 517 0.05 -27.56 -13.06
N SER A 518 -0.93 -27.10 -13.83
CA SER A 518 -1.42 -25.71 -13.76
C SER A 518 -2.13 -25.42 -12.44
N ASP A 519 -2.24 -24.14 -12.08
CA ASP A 519 -2.79 -23.72 -10.78
C ASP A 519 -4.26 -24.17 -10.60
N ASP A 520 -5.07 -24.19 -11.67
CA ASP A 520 -6.47 -24.64 -11.65
C ASP A 520 -6.59 -26.16 -11.49
N LEU A 521 -5.77 -26.93 -12.19
CA LEU A 521 -5.75 -28.39 -12.09
C LEU A 521 -5.18 -28.84 -10.74
N MET A 522 -4.23 -28.09 -10.18
CA MET A 522 -3.74 -28.30 -8.82
C MET A 522 -4.88 -28.19 -7.80
N GLU A 523 -5.71 -27.15 -7.87
CA GLU A 523 -6.85 -27.01 -6.96
C GLU A 523 -7.84 -28.18 -7.10
N ASN A 524 -8.08 -28.69 -8.30
CA ASN A 524 -8.93 -29.87 -8.48
C ASN A 524 -8.38 -31.10 -7.74
N TYR A 525 -7.06 -31.35 -7.79
CA TYR A 525 -6.47 -32.46 -7.04
C TYR A 525 -6.74 -32.34 -5.53
N TYR A 526 -6.58 -31.15 -4.94
CA TYR A 526 -6.91 -30.95 -3.53
C TYR A 526 -8.41 -31.08 -3.26
N GLN A 527 -9.26 -30.50 -4.11
CA GLN A 527 -10.73 -30.53 -3.97
C GLN A 527 -11.30 -31.95 -3.84
N PHE A 528 -10.79 -32.90 -4.62
CA PHE A 528 -11.33 -34.26 -4.66
C PHE A 528 -10.56 -35.26 -3.77
N ALA A 529 -9.41 -34.88 -3.21
CA ALA A 529 -8.68 -35.72 -2.26
C ALA A 529 -9.35 -35.73 -0.86
N GLN A 530 -9.21 -36.83 -0.12
CA GLN A 530 -9.65 -36.90 1.29
C GLN A 530 -8.51 -36.60 2.26
N PHE A 531 -7.28 -36.99 1.92
CA PHE A 531 -6.10 -36.68 2.72
C PHE A 531 -4.88 -36.33 1.87
N VAL A 532 -3.94 -35.57 2.45
CA VAL A 532 -2.71 -35.13 1.78
C VAL A 532 -1.48 -35.58 2.58
N LEU A 533 -0.52 -36.17 1.88
CA LEU A 533 0.73 -36.71 2.42
C LEU A 533 1.86 -35.71 2.24
N ILE A 534 2.36 -35.17 3.37
CA ILE A 534 3.48 -34.24 3.46
C ILE A 534 4.61 -34.79 4.37
N PRO A 535 5.11 -36.04 4.18
CA PRO A 535 6.12 -36.67 5.05
C PRO A 535 7.55 -36.19 4.73
N TYR A 536 7.75 -34.88 4.76
CA TYR A 536 8.99 -34.24 4.31
C TYR A 536 10.17 -34.57 5.24
N LYS A 537 11.28 -35.06 4.68
CA LYS A 537 12.50 -35.36 5.44
C LYS A 537 13.33 -34.09 5.66
N HIS A 538 13.76 -33.87 6.90
CA HIS A 538 14.75 -32.86 7.31
C HIS A 538 14.46 -31.40 6.92
N ILE A 539 13.20 -31.03 6.68
CA ILE A 539 12.84 -29.67 6.29
C ILE A 539 12.47 -28.81 7.51
N THR A 540 13.10 -27.64 7.61
CA THR A 540 12.82 -26.60 8.61
C THR A 540 11.89 -25.49 8.09
N MET A 541 11.28 -25.68 6.93
CA MET A 541 10.55 -24.66 6.17
C MET A 541 9.08 -25.02 5.98
N SER A 542 8.27 -24.00 5.73
CA SER A 542 6.87 -24.12 5.32
C SER A 542 6.73 -24.78 3.93
N SER A 543 5.51 -25.18 3.59
CA SER A 543 5.14 -25.76 2.30
C SER A 543 3.82 -25.17 1.84
N GLY A 544 3.79 -24.58 0.63
CA GLY A 544 2.53 -24.16 0.00
C GLY A 544 1.50 -25.29 -0.11
N VAL A 545 1.94 -26.56 -0.18
CA VAL A 545 1.06 -27.75 -0.16
C VAL A 545 0.16 -27.79 1.09
N LEU A 546 0.67 -27.38 2.26
CA LEU A 546 -0.14 -27.32 3.48
C LEU A 546 -1.30 -26.34 3.31
N GLY A 547 -1.02 -25.18 2.71
CA GLY A 547 -1.98 -24.11 2.47
C GLY A 547 -3.15 -24.55 1.60
N HIS A 548 -2.83 -25.12 0.43
CA HIS A 548 -3.82 -25.62 -0.51
C HIS A 548 -4.61 -26.81 0.06
N ALA A 549 -3.96 -27.72 0.78
CA ALA A 549 -4.64 -28.83 1.43
C ALA A 549 -5.64 -28.36 2.51
N ALA A 550 -5.21 -27.43 3.36
CA ALA A 550 -6.06 -26.87 4.40
C ALA A 550 -7.30 -26.17 3.80
N ARG A 551 -7.11 -25.40 2.72
CA ARG A 551 -8.19 -24.68 2.02
C ARG A 551 -9.34 -25.59 1.61
N TRP A 552 -9.04 -26.79 1.12
CA TRP A 552 -10.04 -27.77 0.66
C TRP A 552 -10.57 -28.69 1.75
N GLY A 553 -10.14 -28.50 3.00
CA GLY A 553 -10.61 -29.35 4.08
C GLY A 553 -9.90 -30.72 4.14
N ASN A 554 -8.80 -30.92 3.42
CA ASN A 554 -8.13 -32.22 3.38
C ASN A 554 -7.49 -32.55 4.73
N TYR A 555 -7.59 -33.81 5.16
CA TYR A 555 -6.85 -34.25 6.33
C TYR A 555 -5.34 -34.35 6.02
N ILE A 556 -4.49 -33.71 6.81
CA ILE A 556 -3.07 -33.60 6.50
C ILE A 556 -2.27 -34.58 7.34
N ILE A 557 -1.51 -35.47 6.70
CA ILE A 557 -0.51 -36.33 7.35
C ILE A 557 0.87 -35.74 7.03
N GLY A 558 1.43 -34.99 7.97
CA GLY A 558 2.65 -34.20 7.75
C GLY A 558 3.77 -34.48 8.73
N ASN A 559 5.01 -34.12 8.36
CA ASN A 559 6.15 -34.28 9.26
C ASN A 559 6.14 -33.27 10.44
N LYS A 560 6.60 -33.71 11.62
CA LYS A 560 6.97 -32.86 12.77
C LYS A 560 7.94 -31.74 12.37
N GLY A 561 7.88 -30.62 13.10
CA GLY A 561 8.63 -29.40 12.80
C GLY A 561 7.68 -28.25 12.52
N VAL A 562 8.05 -27.31 11.63
CA VAL A 562 7.19 -26.15 11.32
C VAL A 562 5.84 -26.58 10.76
N VAL A 563 5.83 -27.54 9.82
CA VAL A 563 4.59 -28.09 9.25
C VAL A 563 3.75 -28.78 10.34
N GLY A 564 4.37 -29.63 11.16
CA GLY A 564 3.69 -30.30 12.26
C GLY A 564 3.16 -29.35 13.34
N ASP A 565 3.88 -28.27 13.65
CA ASP A 565 3.43 -27.23 14.58
C ASP A 565 2.15 -26.57 14.06
N LEU A 566 2.09 -26.22 12.77
CA LEU A 566 0.88 -25.69 12.14
C LEU A 566 -0.27 -26.72 12.11
N ILE A 567 0.01 -27.98 11.77
CA ILE A 567 -0.99 -29.05 11.79
C ILE A 567 -1.62 -29.17 13.18
N ASN A 568 -0.80 -29.13 14.24
CA ASN A 568 -1.28 -29.27 15.62
C ASN A 568 -1.99 -28.00 16.11
N GLU A 569 -1.46 -26.81 15.80
CA GLU A 569 -2.02 -25.52 16.21
C GLU A 569 -3.42 -25.30 15.66
N TYR A 570 -3.63 -25.62 14.36
CA TYR A 570 -4.91 -25.46 13.68
C TYR A 570 -5.69 -26.78 13.58
N GLN A 571 -5.22 -27.87 14.20
CA GLN A 571 -5.86 -29.19 14.16
C GLN A 571 -6.24 -29.65 12.74
N LEU A 572 -5.30 -29.51 11.80
CA LEU A 572 -5.50 -29.79 10.36
C LEU A 572 -5.24 -31.26 9.99
N GLY A 573 -4.90 -32.11 10.97
CA GLY A 573 -4.58 -33.50 10.75
C GLY A 573 -3.59 -34.04 11.79
N GLU A 574 -2.61 -34.82 11.34
CA GLU A 574 -1.67 -35.52 12.20
C GLU A 574 -0.20 -35.23 11.84
N ALA A 575 0.58 -34.82 12.86
CA ALA A 575 2.01 -34.61 12.74
C ALA A 575 2.81 -35.87 13.14
N ILE A 576 3.46 -36.50 12.16
CA ILE A 576 4.21 -37.77 12.31
C ILE A 576 5.72 -37.57 12.15
N THR A 577 6.53 -38.53 12.60
CA THR A 577 7.91 -38.68 12.11
C THR A 577 7.82 -39.45 10.78
N PRO A 578 8.59 -39.12 9.73
CA PRO A 578 8.35 -39.64 8.40
C PRO A 578 9.05 -41.01 8.21
N THR A 579 8.73 -41.96 9.08
CA THR A 579 9.12 -43.38 8.94
C THR A 579 8.03 -44.16 8.21
N ASN A 580 8.40 -45.30 7.64
CA ASN A 580 7.45 -46.12 6.88
C ASN A 580 6.29 -46.58 7.77
N GLU A 581 6.58 -46.93 9.02
CA GLU A 581 5.62 -47.43 10.02
C GLU A 581 4.63 -46.34 10.44
N GLU A 582 5.11 -45.12 10.72
CA GLU A 582 4.22 -44.03 11.11
C GLU A 582 3.35 -43.54 9.94
N ILE A 583 3.86 -43.56 8.71
CA ILE A 583 3.08 -43.26 7.51
C ILE A 583 1.98 -44.31 7.32
N ALA A 584 2.33 -45.60 7.36
CA ALA A 584 1.36 -46.69 7.22
C ALA A 584 0.28 -46.65 8.30
N ARG A 585 0.68 -46.41 9.55
CA ARG A 585 -0.25 -46.25 10.68
C ARG A 585 -1.20 -45.08 10.46
N ALA A 586 -0.70 -43.91 10.05
CA ALA A 586 -1.52 -42.72 9.85
C ALA A 586 -2.52 -42.90 8.69
N ILE A 587 -2.09 -43.49 7.58
CA ILE A 587 -2.98 -43.83 6.45
C ILE A 587 -4.07 -44.81 6.91
N THR A 588 -3.68 -45.87 7.63
CA THR A 588 -4.63 -46.88 8.15
C THR A 588 -5.63 -46.27 9.13
N ALA A 589 -5.16 -45.41 10.04
CA ALA A 589 -6.00 -44.72 11.01
C ALA A 589 -7.02 -43.80 10.33
N PHE A 590 -6.59 -43.06 9.30
CA PHE A 590 -7.47 -42.22 8.49
C PHE A 590 -8.54 -43.05 7.78
N ALA A 591 -8.14 -44.10 7.05
CA ALA A 591 -9.05 -44.95 6.29
C ALA A 591 -10.09 -45.63 7.19
N THR A 592 -9.70 -46.05 8.39
CA THR A 592 -10.59 -46.74 9.34
C THR A 592 -11.56 -45.78 10.05
N LYS A 593 -11.08 -44.62 10.51
CA LYS A 593 -11.87 -43.70 11.35
C LYS A 593 -12.59 -42.63 10.54
N LYS A 594 -12.26 -42.45 9.25
CA LYS A 594 -12.74 -41.36 8.39
C LYS A 594 -12.56 -40.01 9.08
N CYS A 595 -11.34 -39.72 9.53
CA CYS A 595 -11.04 -38.49 10.25
C CYS A 595 -11.43 -37.26 9.41
N THR A 596 -11.99 -36.25 10.07
CA THR A 596 -12.37 -34.98 9.43
C THR A 596 -11.72 -33.81 10.16
N ILE A 597 -11.54 -32.69 9.46
CA ILE A 597 -11.03 -31.46 10.07
C ILE A 597 -12.16 -30.45 10.30
N ASN A 598 -12.01 -29.62 11.33
CA ASN A 598 -13.00 -28.60 11.68
C ASN A 598 -12.90 -27.40 10.70
N ARG A 599 -14.04 -27.03 10.09
CA ARG A 599 -14.13 -25.90 9.15
C ARG A 599 -13.74 -24.55 9.77
N GLU A 600 -14.05 -24.31 11.04
CA GLU A 600 -13.69 -23.06 11.73
C GLU A 600 -12.17 -22.92 11.85
N ASN A 601 -11.47 -24.02 12.16
CA ASN A 601 -10.02 -24.02 12.25
C ASN A 601 -9.36 -23.79 10.88
N VAL A 602 -9.94 -24.35 9.82
CA VAL A 602 -9.52 -24.07 8.43
C VAL A 602 -9.68 -22.58 8.11
N GLN A 603 -10.84 -21.99 8.39
CA GLN A 603 -11.07 -20.57 8.15
C GLN A 603 -10.09 -19.68 8.94
N LYS A 604 -9.82 -20.03 10.20
CA LYS A 604 -8.81 -19.36 11.02
C LYS A 604 -7.43 -19.42 10.36
N TYR A 605 -7.00 -20.62 9.95
CA TYR A 605 -5.71 -20.81 9.28
C TYR A 605 -5.60 -19.96 8.01
N LEU A 606 -6.62 -19.96 7.15
CA LEU A 606 -6.64 -19.17 5.91
C LEU A 606 -6.66 -17.66 6.15
N SER A 607 -7.36 -17.20 7.18
CA SER A 607 -7.35 -15.79 7.60
C SER A 607 -5.95 -15.37 8.05
N ASP A 608 -5.35 -16.17 8.94
CA ASP A 608 -4.04 -15.90 9.52
C ASP A 608 -2.92 -15.98 8.47
N HIS A 609 -3.07 -16.82 7.43
CA HIS A 609 -2.12 -17.04 6.34
C HIS A 609 -2.57 -16.38 5.01
N SER A 610 -3.38 -15.34 5.08
CA SER A 610 -3.85 -14.64 3.89
C SER A 610 -2.72 -13.85 3.18
N VAL A 611 -2.87 -13.64 1.87
CA VAL A 611 -1.97 -12.76 1.10
C VAL A 611 -1.91 -11.36 1.71
N SER A 612 -3.01 -10.84 2.24
CA SER A 612 -3.05 -9.56 2.93
C SER A 612 -2.14 -9.53 4.14
N GLN A 613 -2.22 -10.54 5.01
CA GLN A 613 -1.40 -10.61 6.22
C GLN A 613 0.10 -10.72 5.88
N PHE A 614 0.42 -11.51 4.86
CA PHE A 614 1.79 -11.63 4.34
C PHE A 614 2.34 -10.28 3.85
N VAL A 615 1.62 -9.60 2.96
CA VAL A 615 2.08 -8.33 2.37
C VAL A 615 2.13 -7.20 3.40
N LYS A 616 1.13 -7.08 4.27
CA LYS A 616 1.14 -6.10 5.38
C LYS A 616 2.38 -6.27 6.24
N THR A 617 2.66 -7.50 6.67
CA THR A 617 3.84 -7.81 7.51
C THR A 617 5.14 -7.50 6.78
N LEU A 618 5.22 -7.79 5.47
CA LEU A 618 6.41 -7.58 4.65
C LEU A 618 6.82 -6.09 4.53
N PHE A 619 5.85 -5.17 4.56
CA PHE A 619 6.07 -3.73 4.37
C PHE A 619 6.08 -2.89 5.67
N THR A 620 5.87 -3.52 6.82
CA THR A 620 6.06 -2.92 8.15
C THR A 620 7.52 -2.52 8.39
#